data_AF-A0A377LU76-F1
#
_entry.id   AF-A0A377LU76-F1
#
_cell.length_a   1.000
_cell.length_b   1.000
_cell.length_c   1.000
_cell.angle_alpha   90.00
_cell.angle_beta   90.00
_cell.angle_gamma   90.00
#
_symmetry.space_group_name_H-M   'P 1'
#
loop_
_entity.id
_entity.type
_entity.pdbx_description
1 polymer ?
#
loop_
_entity_poly.entity_id
_entity_poly.type
_entity_poly.pdbx_seq_one_letter_code
_entity_poly.pdbx_strand_id
1 'polypeptide(L)'
;MSLSPARQHRLRIQAEQAAREGGSVRHASGYDLMLLQLAEDRRRLKGVQSTVKKAEIKVELLPKYSAWAEGVLAAGGTQQDDVLMYVMLWRIDAGDYAGALEIGRHALRHGWVMPLGNRNVQTVLAEEMADAAQSALLAAAGFDADLLLQTLDLTTDLDMPDQSRGASA
;
A
#
# COMPACT_ATOMS: atom_id res chain seq x y z
N MET A 1 -1.29 7.23 18.53
CA MET A 1 -0.11 7.13 19.43
C MET A 1 1.02 6.49 18.65
N SER A 2 2.17 7.16 18.51
CA SER A 2 3.33 6.56 17.85
C SER A 2 3.93 5.46 18.73
N LEU A 3 4.46 4.42 18.10
CA LEU A 3 5.18 3.36 18.79
C LEU A 3 6.50 3.92 19.34
N SER A 4 6.99 3.37 20.47
CA SER A 4 8.30 3.78 20.99
C SER A 4 9.42 3.42 20.00
N PRO A 5 10.54 4.16 19.95
CA PRO A 5 11.62 3.90 19.00
C PRO A 5 12.14 2.46 19.05
N ALA A 6 12.26 1.89 20.24
CA ALA A 6 12.67 0.50 20.43
C ALA A 6 11.65 -0.51 19.83
N ARG A 7 10.35 -0.22 19.92
CA ARG A 7 9.31 -1.06 19.31
C ARG A 7 9.32 -0.96 17.79
N GLN A 8 9.48 0.26 17.25
CA GLN A 8 9.60 0.47 15.81
C GLN A 8 10.82 -0.27 15.24
N HIS A 9 11.98 -0.11 15.88
CA HIS A 9 13.19 -0.82 15.48
C HIS A 9 12.99 -2.34 15.51
N ARG A 10 12.40 -2.89 16.58
CA ARG A 10 12.12 -4.32 16.67
C ARG A 10 11.19 -4.81 15.54
N LEU A 11 10.11 -4.07 15.25
CA LEU A 11 9.19 -4.42 14.16
C LEU A 11 9.90 -4.40 12.80
N ARG A 12 10.76 -3.40 12.56
CA ARG A 12 11.54 -3.31 11.33
C ARG A 12 12.49 -4.50 11.17
N ILE A 13 13.23 -4.88 12.21
CA ILE A 13 14.11 -6.05 12.17
C ILE A 13 13.31 -7.34 11.93
N GLN A 14 12.14 -7.48 12.54
CA GLN A 14 11.25 -8.63 12.31
C GLN A 14 10.76 -8.69 10.86
N ALA A 15 10.40 -7.55 10.28
CA ALA A 15 9.97 -7.43 8.89
C ALA A 15 11.11 -7.80 7.92
N GLU A 16 12.31 -7.25 8.14
CA GLU A 16 13.49 -7.56 7.33
C GLU A 16 13.82 -9.06 7.35
N GLN A 17 13.70 -9.71 8.51
CA GLN A 17 13.92 -11.15 8.65
C GLN A 17 12.82 -11.96 7.96
N ALA A 18 11.56 -11.60 8.16
CA ALA A 18 10.42 -12.29 7.54
C ALA A 18 10.52 -12.25 6.00
N ALA A 19 10.98 -11.13 5.45
CA ALA A 19 11.18 -10.93 4.02
C ALA A 19 12.32 -11.77 3.42
N ARG A 20 13.40 -12.04 4.17
CA ARG A 20 14.62 -12.70 3.65
C ARG A 20 14.51 -14.22 3.54
N GLU A 21 13.86 -14.89 4.49
CA GLU A 21 14.01 -16.33 4.65
C GLU A 21 12.79 -17.16 4.25
N GLY A 22 11.69 -16.54 3.81
CA GLY A 22 10.52 -17.28 3.31
C GLY A 22 9.99 -18.30 4.33
N GLY A 23 9.47 -17.83 5.46
CA GLY A 23 8.64 -18.64 6.35
C GLY A 23 9.37 -19.59 7.33
N SER A 24 10.35 -19.12 8.11
CA SER A 24 10.73 -19.85 9.34
C SER A 24 9.69 -19.66 10.45
N VAL A 25 9.44 -20.71 11.24
CA VAL A 25 8.43 -20.79 12.31
C VAL A 25 8.65 -19.73 13.41
N ARG A 26 9.88 -19.22 13.58
CA ARG A 26 10.18 -18.11 14.51
C ARG A 26 9.77 -16.73 13.96
N HIS A 27 9.56 -16.59 12.65
CA HIS A 27 9.15 -15.34 11.99
C HIS A 27 7.64 -15.25 11.79
N ALA A 28 6.94 -16.40 11.79
CA ALA A 28 5.49 -16.47 11.85
C ALA A 28 4.93 -15.53 12.93
N SER A 29 5.53 -15.49 14.13
CA SER A 29 5.01 -14.63 15.21
C SER A 29 4.99 -13.13 14.89
N GLY A 30 5.96 -12.60 14.12
CA GLY A 30 6.00 -11.17 13.81
C GLY A 30 4.95 -10.79 12.77
N TYR A 31 4.92 -11.55 11.67
CA TYR A 31 3.93 -11.37 10.61
C TYR A 31 2.51 -11.67 11.09
N ASP A 32 2.31 -12.72 11.88
CA ASP A 32 1.01 -13.09 12.48
C ASP A 32 0.47 -11.97 13.38
N LEU A 33 1.34 -11.31 14.15
CA LEU A 33 0.95 -10.15 14.95
C LEU A 33 0.53 -8.97 14.06
N MET A 34 1.20 -8.75 12.94
CA MET A 34 0.80 -7.72 11.98
C MET A 34 -0.52 -8.04 11.30
N LEU A 35 -0.76 -9.31 10.94
CA LEU A 35 -2.05 -9.77 10.40
C LEU A 35 -3.18 -9.62 11.42
N LEU A 36 -2.93 -9.90 12.70
CA LEU A 36 -3.90 -9.68 13.77
C LEU A 36 -4.24 -8.19 13.92
N GLN A 37 -3.22 -7.33 13.99
CA GLN A 37 -3.39 -5.87 14.05
C GLN A 37 -4.19 -5.36 12.84
N LEU A 38 -3.86 -5.84 11.65
CA LEU A 38 -4.57 -5.51 10.41
C LEU A 38 -6.03 -5.93 10.47
N ALA A 39 -6.32 -7.14 10.96
CA ALA A 39 -7.69 -7.62 11.10
C ALA A 39 -8.51 -6.75 12.06
N GLU A 40 -7.94 -6.33 13.18
CA GLU A 40 -8.58 -5.42 14.14
C GLU A 40 -8.86 -4.04 13.54
N ASP A 41 -7.87 -3.45 12.89
CA ASP A 41 -7.99 -2.13 12.26
C ASP A 41 -9.00 -2.16 11.09
N ARG A 42 -9.04 -3.24 10.31
CA ARG A 42 -10.06 -3.46 9.28
C ARG A 42 -11.47 -3.58 9.85
N ARG A 43 -11.64 -4.26 11.00
CA ARG A 43 -12.94 -4.32 11.70
C ARG A 43 -13.37 -2.93 12.16
N ARG A 44 -12.46 -2.13 12.72
CA ARG A 44 -12.73 -0.73 13.10
C ARG A 44 -13.21 0.07 11.91
N LEU A 45 -12.50 0.00 10.78
CA LEU A 45 -12.88 0.71 9.54
C LEU A 45 -14.24 0.25 9.00
N LYS A 46 -14.54 -1.05 9.06
CA LYS A 46 -15.85 -1.60 8.61
C LYS A 46 -17.02 -1.06 9.43
N GLY A 47 -16.81 -0.74 10.70
CA GLY A 47 -17.83 -0.15 11.58
C GLY A 47 -18.15 1.32 11.32
N VAL A 48 -17.34 2.02 10.51
CA VAL A 48 -17.54 3.43 10.15
C VAL A 48 -18.33 3.51 8.85
N GLN A 49 -19.31 4.42 8.76
CA GLN A 49 -20.08 4.62 7.53
C GLN A 49 -19.47 5.68 6.61
N SER A 50 -19.06 6.83 7.17
CA SER A 50 -18.47 7.93 6.40
C SER A 50 -17.14 7.56 5.75
N THR A 51 -17.03 7.80 4.45
CA THR A 51 -15.80 7.61 3.67
C THR A 51 -14.71 8.58 4.10
N VAL A 52 -15.05 9.85 4.30
CA VAL A 52 -14.15 10.88 4.85
C VAL A 52 -13.60 10.45 6.20
N LYS A 53 -14.48 9.96 7.10
CA LYS A 53 -14.03 9.50 8.42
C LYS A 53 -13.13 8.27 8.35
N LYS A 54 -13.37 7.36 7.40
CA LYS A 54 -12.47 6.23 7.15
C LYS A 54 -11.10 6.69 6.69
N ALA A 55 -11.03 7.69 5.80
CA ALA A 55 -9.76 8.24 5.33
C ALA A 55 -8.95 8.84 6.50
N GLU A 56 -9.59 9.65 7.36
CA GLU A 56 -8.95 10.18 8.57
C GLU A 56 -8.40 9.07 9.49
N ILE A 57 -9.18 8.00 9.70
CA ILE A 57 -8.72 6.87 10.51
C ILE A 57 -7.54 6.16 9.84
N LYS A 58 -7.53 6.00 8.51
CA LYS A 58 -6.39 5.39 7.81
C LYS A 58 -5.12 6.21 8.04
N VAL A 59 -5.18 7.54 7.98
CA VAL A 59 -4.06 8.43 8.33
C VAL A 59 -3.56 8.17 9.75
N GLU A 60 -4.46 8.01 10.73
CA GLU A 60 -4.08 7.67 12.12
C GLU A 60 -3.41 6.30 12.25
N LEU A 61 -3.80 5.34 11.41
CA LEU A 61 -3.38 3.95 11.47
C LEU A 61 -2.05 3.70 10.77
N LEU A 62 -1.80 4.34 9.62
CA LEU A 62 -0.62 4.15 8.79
C LEU A 62 0.72 4.17 9.56
N PRO A 63 0.96 5.08 10.54
CA PRO A 63 2.19 5.08 11.34
C PRO A 63 2.47 3.78 12.10
N LYS A 64 1.46 2.96 12.38
CA LYS A 64 1.64 1.64 13.01
C LYS A 64 2.35 0.64 12.09
N TYR A 65 2.21 0.82 10.78
CA TYR A 65 2.68 -0.10 9.75
C TYR A 65 4.00 0.36 9.10
N SER A 66 4.40 1.63 9.26
CA SER A 66 5.58 2.20 8.59
C SER A 66 6.85 1.37 8.82
N ALA A 67 7.14 0.99 10.06
CA ALA A 67 8.33 0.20 10.38
C ALA A 67 8.33 -1.18 9.72
N TRP A 68 7.15 -1.79 9.56
CA TRP A 68 7.00 -3.07 8.85
C TRP A 68 7.21 -2.88 7.34
N ALA A 69 6.53 -1.89 6.75
CA ALA A 69 6.67 -1.56 5.33
C ALA A 69 8.14 -1.26 4.94
N GLU A 70 8.81 -0.41 5.71
CA GLU A 70 10.23 -0.10 5.52
C GLU A 70 11.11 -1.36 5.59
N GLY A 71 10.86 -2.24 6.55
CA GLY A 71 11.66 -3.45 6.72
C GLY A 71 11.49 -4.45 5.58
N VAL A 72 10.24 -4.68 5.13
CA VAL A 72 9.97 -5.58 4.00
C VAL A 72 10.58 -5.04 2.70
N LEU A 73 10.40 -3.74 2.43
CA LEU A 73 10.93 -3.09 1.23
C LEU A 73 12.47 -3.06 1.25
N ALA A 74 13.09 -2.71 2.37
CA ALA A 74 14.55 -2.67 2.51
C ALA A 74 15.20 -4.06 2.36
N ALA A 75 14.49 -5.11 2.77
CA ALA A 75 14.95 -6.49 2.60
C ALA A 75 14.70 -7.06 1.20
N GLY A 76 13.94 -6.37 0.35
CA GLY A 76 13.59 -6.86 -0.99
C GLY A 76 12.73 -8.13 -0.95
N GLY A 77 11.83 -8.25 0.03
CA GLY A 77 11.05 -9.47 0.25
C GLY A 77 10.26 -9.90 -0.97
N THR A 78 10.42 -11.15 -1.41
CA THR A 78 9.78 -11.62 -2.65
C THR A 78 8.42 -12.28 -2.42
N GLN A 79 8.17 -12.73 -1.19
CA GLN A 79 6.93 -13.39 -0.79
C GLN A 79 5.80 -12.38 -0.61
N GLN A 80 4.59 -12.72 -1.08
CA GLN A 80 3.37 -11.92 -0.87
C GLN A 80 3.24 -11.49 0.59
N ASP A 81 3.06 -10.19 0.81
CA ASP A 81 2.78 -9.60 2.12
C ASP A 81 1.45 -8.83 2.08
N ASP A 82 0.41 -9.44 2.65
CA ASP A 82 -0.94 -8.86 2.65
C ASP A 82 -1.00 -7.57 3.47
N VAL A 83 -0.17 -7.43 4.50
CA VAL A 83 -0.10 -6.21 5.31
C VAL A 83 0.34 -5.05 4.43
N LEU A 84 1.41 -5.21 3.64
CA LEU A 84 1.86 -4.18 2.70
C LEU A 84 0.80 -3.86 1.65
N MET A 85 0.09 -4.88 1.15
CA MET A 85 -0.93 -4.65 0.13
C MET A 85 -2.13 -3.84 0.66
N TYR A 86 -2.54 -4.04 1.92
CA TYR A 86 -3.54 -3.17 2.54
C TYR A 86 -3.00 -1.77 2.85
N VAL A 87 -1.73 -1.67 3.30
CA VAL A 87 -1.08 -0.38 3.56
C VAL A 87 -0.98 0.44 2.28
N MET A 88 -0.69 -0.17 1.13
CA MET A 88 -0.69 0.50 -0.17
C MET A 88 -2.04 1.16 -0.46
N LEU A 89 -3.15 0.41 -0.32
CA LEU A 89 -4.50 0.95 -0.50
C LEU A 89 -4.78 2.09 0.48
N TRP A 90 -4.43 1.92 1.75
CA TRP A 90 -4.67 2.95 2.77
C TRP A 90 -3.84 4.20 2.58
N ARG A 91 -2.64 4.10 2.00
CA ARG A 91 -1.83 5.24 1.61
C ARG A 91 -2.49 6.04 0.49
N ILE A 92 -3.07 5.38 -0.52
CA ILE A 92 -3.87 6.02 -1.57
C ILE A 92 -5.05 6.77 -0.95
N ASP A 93 -5.82 6.10 -0.09
CA ASP A 93 -6.96 6.72 0.61
C ASP A 93 -6.58 7.93 1.47
N ALA A 94 -5.34 7.95 1.98
CA ALA A 94 -4.78 8.99 2.82
C ALA A 94 -4.09 10.12 2.01
N GLY A 95 -3.98 9.99 0.69
CA GLY A 95 -3.26 10.92 -0.18
C GLY A 95 -1.73 10.76 -0.17
N ASP A 96 -1.19 9.72 0.47
CA ASP A 96 0.24 9.36 0.42
C ASP A 96 0.54 8.54 -0.84
N TYR A 97 0.39 9.18 -2.01
CA TYR A 97 0.53 8.51 -3.30
C TYR A 97 1.96 8.06 -3.58
N ALA A 98 2.97 8.83 -3.18
CA ALA A 98 4.38 8.45 -3.33
C ALA A 98 4.68 7.17 -2.54
N GLY A 99 4.24 7.10 -1.28
CA GLY A 99 4.40 5.90 -0.47
C GLY A 99 3.60 4.71 -0.98
N ALA A 100 2.44 4.93 -1.63
CA ALA A 100 1.69 3.87 -2.28
C ALA A 100 2.43 3.33 -3.52
N LEU A 101 2.99 4.20 -4.37
CA LEU A 101 3.75 3.81 -5.55
C LEU A 101 5.04 3.05 -5.21
N GLU A 102 5.68 3.35 -4.07
CA GLU A 102 6.83 2.60 -3.59
C GLU A 102 6.46 1.13 -3.34
N ILE A 103 5.36 0.88 -2.62
CA ILE A 103 4.86 -0.48 -2.36
C ILE A 103 4.39 -1.13 -3.67
N GLY A 104 3.67 -0.37 -4.50
CA GLY A 104 3.17 -0.82 -5.79
C GLY A 104 4.27 -1.30 -6.74
N ARG A 105 5.37 -0.54 -6.84
CA ARG A 105 6.56 -0.92 -7.62
C ARG A 105 7.17 -2.23 -7.14
N HIS A 106 7.23 -2.43 -5.83
CA HIS A 106 7.73 -3.67 -5.24
C HIS A 106 6.79 -4.85 -5.55
N ALA A 107 5.49 -4.67 -5.34
CA ALA A 107 4.46 -5.64 -5.62
C ALA A 107 4.47 -6.09 -7.10
N LEU A 108 4.55 -5.15 -8.05
CA LEU A 108 4.62 -5.45 -9.47
C LEU A 108 5.87 -6.25 -9.84
N ARG A 109 7.04 -5.87 -9.30
CA ARG A 109 8.31 -6.57 -9.54
C ARG A 109 8.28 -8.04 -9.13
N HIS A 110 7.49 -8.37 -8.10
CA HIS A 110 7.38 -9.72 -7.54
C HIS A 110 6.06 -10.43 -7.87
N GLY A 111 5.21 -9.84 -8.72
CA GLY A 111 3.94 -10.46 -9.14
C GLY A 111 2.93 -10.63 -8.01
N TRP A 112 2.93 -9.72 -7.03
CA TRP A 112 1.99 -9.75 -5.91
C TRP A 112 0.57 -9.46 -6.36
N VAL A 113 -0.39 -9.95 -5.58
CA VAL A 113 -1.83 -9.84 -5.89
C VAL A 113 -2.53 -8.88 -4.95
N MET A 114 -3.60 -8.26 -5.46
CA MET A 114 -4.46 -7.40 -4.66
C MET A 114 -5.19 -8.21 -3.57
N PRO A 115 -5.35 -7.66 -2.36
CA PRO A 115 -5.95 -8.39 -1.24
C PRO A 115 -7.48 -8.32 -1.26
N LEU A 116 -8.07 -7.52 -2.16
CA LEU A 116 -9.49 -7.29 -2.34
C LEU A 116 -9.85 -7.11 -3.81
N GLY A 117 -10.98 -7.67 -4.21
CA GLY A 117 -11.52 -7.52 -5.56
C GLY A 117 -10.77 -8.33 -6.62
N ASN A 118 -11.10 -8.07 -7.88
CA ASN A 118 -10.56 -8.80 -9.04
C ASN A 118 -9.58 -7.96 -9.88
N ARG A 119 -9.34 -6.70 -9.50
CA ARG A 119 -8.38 -5.82 -10.18
C ARG A 119 -6.96 -6.25 -9.83
N ASN A 120 -6.06 -6.23 -10.79
CA ASN A 120 -4.62 -6.45 -10.56
C ASN A 120 -3.95 -5.17 -10.03
N VAL A 121 -2.69 -5.27 -9.57
CA VAL A 121 -1.98 -4.17 -8.91
C VAL A 121 -1.84 -2.97 -9.84
N GLN A 122 -1.44 -3.19 -11.09
CA GLN A 122 -1.25 -2.14 -12.08
C GLN A 122 -2.56 -1.39 -12.40
N THR A 123 -3.69 -2.10 -12.51
CA THR A 123 -5.01 -1.50 -12.74
C THR A 123 -5.39 -0.60 -11.57
N VAL A 124 -5.18 -1.06 -10.33
CA VAL A 124 -5.48 -0.24 -9.15
C VAL A 124 -4.59 0.99 -9.09
N LEU A 125 -3.28 0.88 -9.34
CA LEU A 125 -2.40 2.05 -9.33
C LEU A 125 -2.79 3.06 -10.43
N ALA A 126 -3.04 2.59 -11.65
CA ALA A 126 -3.42 3.46 -12.75
C ALA A 126 -4.74 4.21 -12.48
N GLU A 127 -5.78 3.49 -12.07
CA GLU A 127 -7.11 4.07 -11.83
C GLU A 127 -7.08 5.04 -10.65
N GLU A 128 -6.51 4.66 -9.51
CA GLU A 128 -6.58 5.49 -8.31
C GLU A 128 -5.68 6.74 -8.42
N MET A 129 -4.56 6.68 -9.16
CA MET A 129 -3.75 7.87 -9.45
C MET A 129 -4.44 8.81 -10.44
N ALA A 130 -5.09 8.27 -11.47
CA ALA A 130 -5.86 9.07 -12.43
C ALA A 130 -7.04 9.77 -11.75
N ASP A 131 -7.80 9.06 -10.92
CA ASP A 131 -8.92 9.60 -10.15
C ASP A 131 -8.46 10.69 -9.18
N ALA A 132 -7.31 10.49 -8.51
CA ALA A 132 -6.73 11.49 -7.62
C ALA A 132 -6.30 12.75 -8.36
N ALA A 133 -5.62 12.62 -9.50
CA ALA A 133 -5.22 13.75 -10.33
C ALA A 133 -6.43 14.51 -10.90
N GLN A 134 -7.45 13.79 -11.37
CA GLN A 134 -8.70 14.39 -11.86
C GLN A 134 -9.42 15.15 -10.74
N SER A 135 -9.51 14.56 -9.54
CA SER A 135 -10.13 15.19 -8.37
C SER A 135 -9.38 16.47 -7.97
N ALA A 136 -8.05 16.45 -7.97
CA ALA A 136 -7.23 17.62 -7.68
C ALA A 136 -7.43 18.73 -8.72
N LEU A 137 -7.47 18.38 -10.01
CA LEU A 137 -7.74 19.33 -11.09
C LEU A 137 -9.13 20.00 -10.92
N LEU A 138 -10.17 19.21 -10.66
CA LEU A 138 -11.53 19.72 -10.43
C LEU A 138 -11.61 20.64 -9.21
N ALA A 139 -10.80 20.36 -8.18
CA ALA A 139 -10.69 21.19 -6.98
C ALA A 139 -9.76 22.40 -7.14
N ALA A 140 -9.15 22.60 -8.32
CA ALA A 140 -8.07 23.58 -8.55
C ALA A 140 -6.93 23.46 -7.53
N ALA A 141 -6.67 22.24 -7.05
CA ALA A 141 -5.58 21.89 -6.16
C ALA A 141 -4.37 21.40 -6.99
N GLY A 142 -3.17 21.51 -6.42
CA GLY A 142 -1.97 20.94 -7.03
C GLY A 142 -1.96 19.42 -6.92
N PHE A 143 -1.55 18.75 -8.00
CA PHE A 143 -1.19 17.33 -8.00
C PHE A 143 0.20 17.19 -8.60
N ASP A 144 1.03 16.32 -8.02
CA ASP A 144 2.37 16.09 -8.52
C ASP A 144 2.32 15.22 -9.78
N ALA A 145 2.57 15.84 -10.93
CA ALA A 145 2.55 15.17 -12.24
C ALA A 145 3.59 14.05 -12.33
N ASP A 146 4.67 14.10 -11.55
CA ASP A 146 5.69 13.04 -11.53
C ASP A 146 5.11 11.71 -11.02
N LEU A 147 4.06 11.74 -10.19
CA LEU A 147 3.37 10.52 -9.75
C LEU A 147 2.63 9.84 -10.91
N LEU A 148 2.03 10.62 -11.82
CA LEU A 148 1.38 10.08 -13.01
C LEU A 148 2.41 9.47 -13.98
N LEU A 149 3.52 10.17 -14.20
CA LEU A 149 4.61 9.66 -15.05
C LEU A 149 5.20 8.36 -14.49
N GLN A 150 5.46 8.32 -13.18
CA GLN A 150 5.93 7.09 -12.53
C GLN A 150 4.93 5.94 -12.64
N THR A 151 3.63 6.24 -12.55
CA THR A 151 2.57 5.23 -12.68
C THR A 151 2.48 4.69 -14.10
N LEU A 152 2.61 5.57 -15.10
CA LEU A 152 2.67 5.19 -16.50
C LEU A 152 3.87 4.28 -16.76
N ASP A 153 5.07 4.70 -16.34
CA ASP A 153 6.31 3.92 -16.50
C ASP A 153 6.20 2.54 -15.83
N LEU A 154 5.54 2.46 -14.68
CA LEU A 154 5.33 1.19 -13.95
C LEU A 154 4.37 0.22 -14.63
N THR A 155 3.44 0.74 -15.44
CA THR A 155 2.29 -0.03 -15.94
C THR A 155 2.26 -0.19 -17.46
N THR A 156 3.13 0.51 -18.20
CA THR A 156 3.16 0.57 -19.68
C THR A 156 3.09 -0.81 -20.34
N ASP A 157 3.94 -1.75 -19.92
CA ASP A 157 4.04 -3.08 -20.51
C ASP A 157 3.16 -4.15 -19.83
N LEU A 158 2.36 -3.74 -18.84
CA LEU A 158 1.55 -4.66 -18.05
C LEU A 158 0.12 -4.75 -18.59
N ASP A 159 -0.48 -5.93 -18.45
CA ASP A 159 -1.86 -6.14 -18.88
C ASP A 159 -2.85 -5.40 -17.96
N MET A 160 -3.71 -4.61 -18.59
CA MET A 160 -4.72 -3.76 -17.96
C MET A 160 -5.89 -3.61 -18.93
N PRO A 161 -7.14 -3.54 -18.42
CA PRO A 161 -8.28 -3.20 -19.24
C PRO A 161 -8.07 -1.86 -19.98
N ASP A 162 -8.55 -1.74 -21.22
CA ASP A 162 -8.33 -0.56 -22.06
C ASP A 162 -8.80 0.75 -21.39
N GLN A 163 -9.89 0.69 -20.62
CA GLN A 163 -10.40 1.82 -19.85
C GLN A 163 -9.41 2.35 -18.81
N SER A 164 -8.53 1.49 -18.28
CA SER A 164 -7.55 1.82 -17.24
C SER A 164 -6.22 2.31 -17.84
N ARG A 165 -5.96 2.05 -19.13
CA ARG A 165 -4.81 2.62 -19.88
C ARG A 165 -5.02 4.09 -20.25
N GLY A 166 -6.26 4.57 -20.18
CA GLY A 166 -6.66 5.92 -20.54
C GLY A 166 -6.93 6.08 -22.05
N ALA A 167 -8.03 6.78 -22.34
CA ALA A 167 -8.42 7.22 -23.68
C ALA A 167 -7.31 8.04 -24.33
N SER A 168 -6.51 7.39 -25.16
CA SER A 168 -5.69 8.04 -26.17
C SER A 168 -6.60 8.39 -27.35
N ALA A 169 -7.30 9.52 -27.27
CA ALA A 169 -7.97 10.15 -28.41
C ALA A 169 -7.95 11.67 -28.24
#